data_AF-A0A7W0YJJ9-F1
#
_entry.id   AF-A0A7W0YJJ9-F1
#
_cell.length_a   1.000
_cell.length_b   1.000
_cell.length_c   1.000
_cell.angle_alpha   90.00
_cell.angle_beta   90.00
_cell.angle_gamma   90.00
#
_symmetry.space_group_name_H-M   'P 1'
#
loop_
_entity.id
_entity.type
_entity.pdbx_description
1 polymer ?
#
loop_
_entity_poly.entity_id
_entity_poly.type
_entity_poly.pdbx_seq_one_letter_code
_entity_poly.pdbx_strand_id
1 'polypeptide(L)'
;MALSEIEKLERRYAENPQGLTFAPLAEVHRKAGDVPRALELLRPGLQLHPDYIPASIVLGRCHLDLGELTEAETAFGHVLTLDGENVIALKALADLNERSH
;
A
#
# COMPACT_ATOMS: atom_id res chain seq x y z
N MET A 1 10.45 9.95 -26.19
CA MET A 1 10.56 10.16 -24.73
C MET A 1 9.84 9.01 -24.06
N ALA A 2 10.54 8.23 -23.22
CA ALA A 2 9.89 7.15 -22.49
C ALA A 2 9.08 7.79 -21.34
N LEU A 3 7.79 7.47 -21.26
CA LEU A 3 6.95 7.85 -20.12
C LEU A 3 7.57 7.28 -18.84
N SER A 4 7.58 8.08 -17.77
CA SER A 4 7.95 7.58 -16.45
C SER A 4 6.98 6.46 -16.02
N GLU A 5 7.44 5.55 -15.15
CA GLU A 5 6.59 4.44 -14.69
C GLU A 5 5.31 4.94 -13.99
N ILE A 6 5.37 6.10 -13.33
CA ILE A 6 4.21 6.77 -12.73
C ILE A 6 3.19 7.13 -13.81
N GLU A 7 3.59 7.86 -14.85
CA GLU A 7 2.68 8.30 -15.92
C GLU A 7 2.00 7.12 -16.63
N LYS A 8 2.70 6.01 -16.81
CA LYS A 8 2.11 4.78 -17.38
C LYS A 8 1.05 4.17 -16.47
N LEU A 9 1.31 4.15 -15.16
CA LEU A 9 0.38 3.61 -14.17
C LEU A 9 -0.82 4.53 -13.96
N GLU A 10 -0.61 5.86 -13.97
CA GLU A 10 -1.69 6.84 -13.89
C GLU A 10 -2.62 6.74 -15.09
N ARG A 11 -2.08 6.61 -16.30
CA ARG A 11 -2.90 6.41 -17.50
C ARG A 11 -3.76 5.15 -17.38
N ARG A 12 -3.16 4.03 -16.96
CA ARG A 12 -3.88 2.76 -16.77
C ARG A 12 -4.95 2.86 -15.67
N TYR A 13 -4.65 3.57 -14.59
CA TYR A 13 -5.62 3.84 -13.54
C TYR A 13 -6.75 4.74 -14.03
N ALA A 14 -6.47 5.75 -14.84
CA ALA A 14 -7.50 6.60 -15.45
C ALA A 14 -8.37 5.82 -16.46
N GLU A 15 -7.78 4.89 -17.22
CA GLU A 15 -8.51 4.01 -18.14
C GLU A 15 -9.38 2.99 -17.40
N ASN A 16 -8.94 2.51 -16.23
CA ASN A 16 -9.71 1.60 -15.39
C ASN A 16 -9.51 1.87 -13.88
N PRO A 17 -10.25 2.85 -13.31
CA PRO A 17 -10.08 3.25 -11.92
C PRO A 17 -10.60 2.20 -10.91
N GLN A 18 -11.40 1.24 -11.39
CA GLN A 18 -11.87 0.10 -10.61
C GLN A 18 -10.92 -1.11 -10.69
N GLY A 19 -9.88 -1.03 -11.54
CA GLY A 19 -8.87 -2.07 -11.68
C GLY A 19 -7.87 -2.08 -10.52
N LEU A 20 -7.00 -3.08 -10.49
CA LEU A 20 -6.00 -3.27 -9.42
C LEU A 20 -4.74 -2.40 -9.59
N THR A 21 -4.76 -1.41 -10.50
CA THR A 21 -3.59 -0.57 -10.81
C THR A 21 -3.29 0.48 -9.74
N PHE A 22 -4.24 0.76 -8.84
CA PHE A 22 -4.04 1.72 -7.76
C PHE A 22 -2.93 1.31 -6.78
N ALA A 23 -2.74 0.01 -6.50
CA ALA A 23 -1.69 -0.44 -5.58
C ALA A 23 -0.27 -0.24 -6.12
N PRO A 24 0.08 -0.68 -7.34
CA PRO A 24 1.40 -0.37 -7.91
C PRO A 24 1.58 1.13 -8.14
N LEU A 25 0.53 1.87 -8.51
CA LEU A 25 0.61 3.33 -8.63
C LEU A 25 0.95 3.99 -7.28
N ALA A 26 0.23 3.64 -6.22
CA ALA A 26 0.47 4.13 -4.87
C ALA A 26 1.88 3.78 -4.38
N GLU A 27 2.38 2.58 -4.66
CA GLU A 27 3.74 2.19 -4.28
C GLU A 27 4.80 3.06 -4.97
N VAL A 28 4.60 3.44 -6.23
CA VAL A 28 5.55 4.32 -6.91
C VAL A 28 5.46 5.75 -6.37
N HIS A 29 4.25 6.26 -6.06
CA HIS A 29 4.10 7.55 -5.37
C HIS A 29 4.78 7.56 -4.00
N ARG A 30 4.59 6.51 -3.20
CA ARG A 30 5.27 6.32 -1.90
C ARG A 30 6.79 6.37 -2.07
N LYS A 31 7.34 5.63 -3.05
CA LYS A 31 8.78 5.66 -3.36
C LYS A 31 9.27 7.02 -3.88
N ALA A 32 8.41 7.80 -4.52
CA ALA A 32 8.70 9.15 -4.96
C ALA A 32 8.67 10.18 -3.81
N GLY A 33 8.32 9.76 -2.58
CA GLY A 33 8.17 10.62 -1.42
C GLY A 33 6.77 11.24 -1.28
N ASP A 34 5.88 10.96 -2.22
CA ASP A 34 4.49 11.44 -2.21
C ASP A 34 3.56 10.40 -1.55
N VAL A 35 3.83 10.13 -0.28
CA VAL A 35 3.05 9.21 0.55
C VAL A 35 1.58 9.65 0.70
N PRO A 36 1.24 10.96 0.86
CA PRO A 36 -0.15 11.40 0.94
C PRO A 36 -0.94 10.99 -0.30
N ARG A 37 -0.37 11.17 -1.50
CA ARG A 37 -1.02 10.78 -2.75
C ARG A 37 -1.21 9.27 -2.86
N ALA A 38 -0.25 8.49 -2.38
CA ALA A 38 -0.37 7.03 -2.32
C ALA A 38 -1.58 6.60 -1.47
N LEU A 39 -1.78 7.21 -0.30
CA LEU A 39 -2.93 6.95 0.58
C LEU A 39 -4.26 7.32 -0.08
N GLU A 40 -4.33 8.49 -0.74
CA GLU A 40 -5.54 8.91 -1.47
C GLU A 40 -5.95 7.92 -2.56
N LEU A 41 -4.98 7.30 -3.24
CA LEU A 41 -5.22 6.30 -4.29
C LEU A 41 -5.63 4.94 -3.72
N LEU A 42 -5.05 4.54 -2.59
CA LEU A 42 -5.36 3.27 -1.93
C LEU A 42 -6.77 3.24 -1.35
N ARG A 43 -7.26 4.38 -0.84
CA ARG A 43 -8.56 4.49 -0.16
C ARG A 43 -9.76 4.04 -1.03
N PRO A 44 -9.98 4.58 -2.25
CA PRO A 44 -11.07 4.10 -3.11
C PRO A 44 -10.80 2.69 -3.65
N GLY A 45 -9.54 2.32 -3.89
CA GLY A 45 -9.18 1.00 -4.39
C GLY A 45 -9.48 -0.12 -3.39
N LEU A 46 -9.16 0.08 -2.11
CA LEU A 46 -9.46 -0.84 -1.01
C LEU A 46 -10.95 -0.86 -0.65
N GLN A 47 -11.70 0.22 -0.91
CA GLN A 47 -13.16 0.17 -0.79
C GLN A 47 -13.81 -0.76 -1.82
N LEU A 48 -13.24 -0.83 -3.02
CA LEU A 48 -13.72 -1.72 -4.09
C LEU A 48 -13.18 -3.15 -3.93
N HIS A 49 -11.92 -3.28 -3.52
CA HIS A 49 -11.21 -4.55 -3.36
C HIS A 49 -10.59 -4.66 -1.97
N PRO A 50 -11.42 -4.87 -0.92
CA PRO A 50 -10.93 -4.96 0.46
C PRO A 50 -9.95 -6.12 0.66
N ASP A 51 -10.14 -7.22 -0.06
CA ASP A 51 -9.31 -8.43 0.03
C ASP A 51 -8.00 -8.34 -0.78
N TYR A 52 -7.68 -7.17 -1.35
CA TYR A 52 -6.50 -7.02 -2.20
C TYR A 52 -5.23 -6.80 -1.37
N ILE A 53 -4.59 -7.92 -1.02
CA ILE A 53 -3.37 -7.99 -0.20
C ILE A 53 -2.28 -6.97 -0.62
N PRO A 54 -1.89 -6.84 -1.90
CA PRO A 54 -0.85 -5.90 -2.30
C PRO A 54 -1.17 -4.45 -1.92
N ALA A 55 -2.44 -4.04 -1.99
CA ALA A 55 -2.84 -2.69 -1.58
C ALA A 55 -2.71 -2.51 -0.07
N SER A 56 -3.16 -3.48 0.73
CA SER A 56 -3.03 -3.45 2.20
C SER A 56 -1.57 -3.42 2.64
N ILE A 57 -0.68 -4.12 1.93
CA ILE A 57 0.78 -4.05 2.16
C ILE A 57 1.30 -2.63 1.87
N VAL A 58 0.94 -2.04 0.73
CA VAL A 58 1.40 -0.69 0.38
C VAL A 58 0.84 0.34 1.37
N LEU A 59 -0.41 0.18 1.82
CA LEU A 59 -1.02 1.01 2.85
C LEU A 59 -0.22 0.97 4.16
N GLY A 60 0.08 -0.23 4.64
CA GLY A 60 0.90 -0.40 5.86
C GLY A 60 2.28 0.24 5.71
N ARG A 61 2.92 0.11 4.55
CA ARG A 61 4.22 0.75 4.27
C ARG A 61 4.12 2.28 4.21
N CYS A 62 3.03 2.83 3.67
CA CYS A 62 2.80 4.28 3.68
C CYS A 62 2.70 4.79 5.12
N HIS A 63 1.95 4.10 5.98
CA HIS A 63 1.85 4.46 7.39
C HIS A 63 3.20 4.33 8.13
N LEU A 64 4.02 3.31 7.80
CA LEU A 64 5.39 3.22 8.33
C LEU A 64 6.24 4.43 7.95
N ASP A 65 6.18 4.88 6.69
CA ASP A 65 6.93 6.06 6.23
C ASP A 65 6.45 7.35 6.92
N LEU A 66 5.18 7.43 7.29
CA LEU A 66 4.60 8.53 8.07
C LEU A 66 4.89 8.45 9.58
N GLY A 67 5.42 7.32 10.05
CA GLY A 67 5.62 7.05 11.49
C GLY A 67 4.34 6.66 12.24
N GLU A 68 3.25 6.38 11.52
CA GLU A 68 1.96 5.94 12.07
C GLU A 68 1.98 4.43 12.34
N LEU A 69 2.74 4.02 13.35
CA LEU A 69 3.00 2.61 13.65
C LEU A 69 1.71 1.81 13.92
N THR A 70 0.72 2.39 14.59
CA THR A 70 -0.56 1.75 14.91
C THR A 70 -1.40 1.45 13.67
N GLU A 71 -1.46 2.40 12.72
CA GLU A 71 -2.19 2.19 11.47
C GLU A 71 -1.46 1.20 10.57
N ALA A 72 -0.13 1.24 10.57
CA ALA A 72 0.68 0.26 9.87
C ALA A 72 0.43 -1.16 10.40
N GLU A 73 0.43 -1.33 11.73
CA GLU A 73 0.13 -2.61 12.39
C GLU A 73 -1.24 -3.14 11.97
N THR A 74 -2.26 -2.28 11.99
CA THR A 74 -3.62 -2.63 11.58
C THR A 74 -3.67 -3.11 10.12
N ALA A 75 -2.99 -2.39 9.20
CA ALA A 75 -2.96 -2.74 7.79
C ALA A 75 -2.23 -4.08 7.52
N PHE A 76 -1.09 -4.33 8.16
CA PHE A 76 -0.38 -5.60 8.04
C PHE A 76 -1.12 -6.74 8.74
N GLY A 77 -1.78 -6.47 9.87
CA GLY A 77 -2.65 -7.41 10.54
C GLY A 77 -3.77 -7.89 9.62
N HIS A 78 -4.41 -6.96 8.89
CA HIS A 78 -5.42 -7.32 7.89
C HIS A 78 -4.85 -8.22 6.79
N VAL A 79 -3.63 -7.95 6.31
CA VAL A 79 -2.96 -8.86 5.35
C VAL A 79 -2.84 -10.27 5.91
N LEU A 80 -2.45 -10.45 7.17
CA LEU A 80 -2.36 -11.77 7.79
C LEU A 80 -3.71 -12.46 8.00
N THR A 81 -4.80 -11.69 8.11
CA THR A 81 -6.14 -12.30 8.14
C THR A 81 -6.53 -12.90 6.80
N LEU A 82 -6.05 -12.33 5.69
CA LEU A 82 -6.29 -12.82 4.33
C LEU A 82 -5.28 -13.89 3.91
N ASP A 83 -4.02 -13.70 4.29
CA ASP A 83 -2.87 -14.55 3.96
C ASP A 83 -1.94 -14.68 5.18
N GLY A 84 -2.23 -15.67 6.04
CA GLY A 84 -1.51 -15.86 7.30
C GLY A 84 -0.04 -16.22 7.15
N GLU A 85 0.40 -16.62 5.96
CA GLU A 85 1.78 -16.96 5.63
C GLU A 85 2.51 -15.82 4.92
N ASN A 86 1.92 -14.62 4.88
CA ASN A 86 2.49 -13.48 4.18
C ASN A 86 3.78 -13.00 4.86
N VAL A 87 4.91 -13.37 4.28
CA VAL A 87 6.25 -13.03 4.81
C VAL A 87 6.46 -11.52 4.93
N ILE A 88 5.87 -10.72 4.04
CA ILE A 88 6.02 -9.26 4.07
C ILE A 88 5.32 -8.68 5.30
N ALA A 89 4.08 -9.09 5.54
CA ALA A 89 3.32 -8.61 6.70
C ALA A 89 3.89 -9.14 8.03
N LEU A 90 4.29 -10.42 8.09
CA LEU A 90 4.94 -10.99 9.27
C LEU A 90 6.21 -10.22 9.65
N LYS A 91 7.07 -9.93 8.65
CA LYS A 91 8.28 -9.15 8.89
C LYS A 91 7.97 -7.73 9.33
N ALA A 92 7.02 -7.07 8.68
CA ALA A 92 6.66 -5.70 9.01
C ALA A 92 6.11 -5.57 10.45
N LEU A 93 5.28 -6.53 10.90
CA LEU A 93 4.78 -6.57 12.27
C LEU A 93 5.88 -6.90 13.29
N ALA A 94 6.84 -7.75 12.94
CA ALA A 94 8.01 -7.98 13.79
C ALA A 94 8.82 -6.69 13.98
N ASP A 95 9.16 -6.02 12.87
CA ASP A 95 9.89 -4.74 12.88
C ASP A 95 9.14 -3.66 13.68
N LEU A 96 7.80 -3.64 13.61
CA LEU A 96 6.93 -2.73 14.36
C LEU A 96 6.98 -2.99 15.86
N ASN A 97 6.83 -4.26 16.27
CA ASN A 97 6.91 -4.66 17.66
C ASN A 97 8.28 -4.32 18.28
N GLU A 98 9.36 -4.55 17.54
CA GLU A 98 10.72 -4.21 17.99
C GLU A 98 10.92 -2.70 18.21
N ARG A 99 10.23 -1.84 17.45
CA ARG A 99 10.31 -0.38 17.61
C ARG A 99 9.45 0.16 18.74
N SER A 100 8.45 -0.61 19.17
CA SER A 100 7.54 -0.24 20.26
C SER A 100 8.07 -0.58 21.66
N HIS A 101 9.24 -1.25 21.74
CA HIS A 101 9.91 -1.67 22.97
C HIS A 101 11.17 -0.83 23.23
#